data_AF-A0A2E6XW46-F1
#
_entry.id   AF-A0A2E6XW46-F1
#
_cell.length_a   1.000
_cell.length_b   1.000
_cell.length_c   1.000
_cell.angle_alpha   90.00
_cell.angle_beta   90.00
_cell.angle_gamma   90.00
#
_symmetry.space_group_name_H-M   'P 1'
#
loop_
_entity.id
_entity.type
_entity.pdbx_description
1 polymer ?
#
loop_
_entity_poly.entity_id
_entity_poly.type
_entity_poly.pdbx_seq_one_letter_code
_entity_poly.pdbx_strand_id
1 'polypeptide(L)'
;MKKVILISIIIISKISASELPKTGLDLLKKEPASLEYQILGQEAQRVLGASNNTMLPILKFGKFDSTKAFKLATTNSDAIVINEEEFDKMPYGAKRCTLMHESVHAKYNDSKKMWGSALLGFVVGGVGSYHFLSKYKKLFFPKTSGFAIGFYAAYKSLVFYSRFMEQRADREGHYASACSKCVHEAAQHCQKQTFDNAVKLYGEERLEEALAVLEKNRQVSGYLSIKELSKIAKDLGDKVCDYHTREQGNR
;
A
#
# COMPACT_ATOMS: atom_id res chain seq x y z
N MET A 1 42.06 -2.61 4.41
CA MET A 1 40.69 -3.08 4.08
C MET A 1 39.64 -2.83 5.18
N LYS A 2 39.91 -3.11 6.47
CA LYS A 2 38.95 -2.86 7.57
C LYS A 2 38.41 -1.40 7.65
N LYS A 3 39.25 -0.40 7.34
CA LYS A 3 38.85 1.03 7.34
C LYS A 3 37.85 1.41 6.23
N VAL A 4 37.89 0.78 5.06
CA VAL A 4 37.00 1.13 3.93
C VAL A 4 35.57 0.64 4.19
N ILE A 5 35.42 -0.57 4.75
CA ILE A 5 34.11 -1.14 5.11
C ILE A 5 33.45 -0.31 6.22
N LEU A 6 34.22 0.14 7.22
CA LEU A 6 33.71 0.98 8.30
C LEU A 6 33.20 2.33 7.79
N ILE A 7 33.91 2.94 6.83
CA ILE A 7 33.50 4.23 6.23
C ILE A 7 32.24 4.07 5.38
N SER A 8 32.12 3.00 4.58
CA SER A 8 30.90 2.75 3.79
C SER A 8 29.68 2.48 4.68
N ILE A 9 29.85 1.75 5.79
CA ILE A 9 28.77 1.53 6.77
C ILE A 9 28.39 2.86 7.44
N ILE A 10 29.34 3.69 7.86
CA ILE A 10 29.06 4.99 8.50
C ILE A 10 28.39 5.97 7.52
N ILE A 11 28.79 5.98 6.24
CA ILE A 11 28.18 6.82 5.20
C ILE A 11 26.74 6.35 4.92
N ILE A 12 26.49 5.05 4.78
CA ILE A 12 25.13 4.51 4.61
C ILE A 12 24.27 4.78 5.86
N SER A 13 24.85 4.67 7.06
CA SER A 13 24.15 4.96 8.33
C SER A 13 23.81 6.44 8.48
N LYS A 14 24.70 7.35 8.07
CA LYS A 14 24.46 8.79 8.09
C LYS A 14 23.45 9.21 7.02
N ILE A 15 23.56 8.69 5.79
CA ILE A 15 22.58 8.93 4.72
C ILE A 15 21.20 8.38 5.09
N SER A 16 21.14 7.24 5.78
CA SER A 16 19.88 6.65 6.27
C SER A 16 19.26 7.40 7.46
N ALA A 17 20.03 8.21 8.19
CA ALA A 17 19.58 8.89 9.40
C ALA A 17 19.33 10.40 9.22
N SER A 18 20.03 11.09 8.31
CA SER A 18 19.95 12.55 8.24
C SER A 18 19.07 13.12 7.12
N GLU A 19 18.87 12.43 6.00
CA GLU A 19 18.16 13.03 4.86
C GLU A 19 17.46 11.99 3.98
N LEU A 20 16.54 11.21 4.56
CA LEU A 20 15.48 10.67 3.71
C LEU A 20 14.67 11.87 3.23
N PRO A 21 14.42 12.04 1.91
CA PRO A 21 13.53 13.08 1.45
C PRO A 21 12.23 12.89 2.19
N LYS A 22 11.87 13.86 3.03
CA LYS A 22 10.54 13.97 3.62
C LYS A 22 9.59 13.66 2.47
N THR A 23 8.94 12.51 2.51
CA THR A 23 7.98 12.16 1.47
C THR A 23 7.07 13.37 1.34
N GLY A 24 6.66 13.75 0.12
CA GLY A 24 5.87 14.98 -0.08
C GLY A 24 4.60 15.08 0.80
N LEU A 25 4.22 14.00 1.48
CA LEU A 25 3.23 13.91 2.54
C LEU A 25 3.56 14.66 3.85
N ASP A 26 4.83 14.78 4.25
CA ASP A 26 5.22 15.59 5.44
C ASP A 26 5.19 17.09 5.13
N LEU A 27 5.04 17.41 3.84
CA LEU A 27 4.61 18.67 3.21
C LEU A 27 3.36 19.33 3.76
N LEU A 28 2.42 18.48 4.17
CA LEU A 28 1.02 18.84 4.17
C LEU A 28 0.56 19.33 5.52
N LYS A 29 -0.25 20.38 5.51
CA LYS A 29 -1.15 20.66 6.63
C LYS A 29 -2.09 19.47 6.76
N LYS A 30 -1.78 18.59 7.71
CA LYS A 30 -2.59 17.45 8.08
C LYS A 30 -3.64 17.94 9.07
N GLU A 31 -4.83 18.24 8.56
CA GLU A 31 -5.99 18.56 9.38
C GLU A 31 -6.74 17.26 9.73
N PRO A 32 -7.45 17.19 10.85
CA PRO A 32 -8.37 16.08 11.11
C PRO A 32 -9.38 15.95 9.96
N ALA A 33 -9.61 14.72 9.50
CA ALA A 33 -10.74 14.41 8.62
C ALA A 33 -12.07 14.63 9.36
N SER A 34 -13.20 14.70 8.64
CA SER A 34 -14.52 14.86 9.27
C SER A 34 -14.82 13.77 10.30
N LEU A 35 -15.77 14.08 11.20
CA LEU A 35 -16.19 13.17 12.26
C LEU A 35 -16.64 11.81 11.72
N GLU A 36 -17.29 11.78 10.55
CA GLU A 36 -17.68 10.53 9.89
C GLU A 36 -16.46 9.62 9.66
N TYR A 37 -15.40 10.15 9.06
CA TYR A 37 -14.19 9.37 8.77
C TYR A 37 -13.36 9.08 10.02
N GLN A 38 -13.40 9.94 11.05
CA GLN A 38 -12.84 9.58 12.36
C GLN A 38 -13.51 8.34 12.93
N ILE A 39 -14.85 8.29 12.92
CA ILE A 39 -15.61 7.17 13.46
C ILE A 39 -15.35 5.90 12.65
N LEU A 40 -15.44 5.99 11.32
CA LEU A 40 -15.25 4.84 10.43
C LEU A 40 -13.82 4.29 10.52
N GLY A 41 -12.81 5.15 10.63
CA GLY A 41 -11.42 4.74 10.81
C GLY A 41 -11.13 4.16 12.20
N GLN A 42 -11.77 4.68 13.25
CA GLN A 42 -11.69 4.08 14.58
C GLN A 42 -12.35 2.70 14.63
N GLU A 43 -13.52 2.53 14.00
CA GLU A 43 -14.18 1.23 13.85
C GLU A 43 -13.24 0.24 13.18
N ALA A 44 -12.66 0.62 12.04
CA ALA A 44 -11.75 -0.24 11.29
C ALA A 44 -10.55 -0.70 12.13
N GLN A 45 -9.91 0.22 12.83
CA GLN A 45 -8.79 -0.09 13.72
C GLN A 45 -9.20 -0.99 14.89
N ARG A 46 -10.36 -0.76 15.51
CA ARG A 46 -10.90 -1.61 16.59
C ARG A 46 -11.15 -3.04 16.11
N VAL A 47 -11.83 -3.20 14.98
CA VAL A 47 -12.15 -4.51 14.40
C VAL A 47 -10.89 -5.32 14.09
N LEU A 48 -9.82 -4.64 13.68
CA LEU A 48 -8.52 -5.26 13.40
C LEU A 48 -7.65 -5.48 14.64
N GLY A 49 -8.13 -5.10 15.83
CA GLY A 49 -7.49 -5.36 17.11
C GLY A 49 -6.50 -4.28 17.56
N ALA A 50 -6.57 -3.06 17.01
CA ALA A 50 -5.79 -1.94 17.54
C ALA A 50 -6.32 -1.55 18.92
N SER A 51 -5.41 -1.48 19.90
CA SER A 51 -5.71 -0.91 21.22
C SER A 51 -5.93 0.60 21.11
N ASN A 52 -6.62 1.22 22.09
CA ASN A 52 -6.84 2.67 22.13
C ASN A 52 -5.53 3.48 22.07
N ASN A 53 -4.44 2.94 22.62
CA ASN A 53 -3.13 3.60 22.64
C ASN A 53 -2.34 3.46 21.32
N THR A 54 -2.83 2.62 20.40
CA THR A 54 -2.19 2.33 19.12
C THR A 54 -3.04 2.77 17.93
N MET A 55 -4.21 3.37 18.18
CA MET A 55 -5.05 3.92 17.12
C MET A 55 -4.40 5.17 16.54
N LEU A 56 -4.22 5.15 15.23
CA LEU A 56 -3.78 6.30 14.47
C LEU A 56 -4.97 7.24 14.20
N PRO A 57 -4.78 8.56 14.30
CA PRO A 57 -5.77 9.53 13.87
C PRO A 57 -5.99 9.43 12.36
N ILE A 58 -7.20 9.78 11.92
CA ILE A 58 -7.52 9.92 10.50
C ILE A 58 -7.34 11.39 10.10
N LEU A 59 -6.46 11.68 9.16
CA LEU A 59 -6.18 13.04 8.70
C LEU A 59 -6.57 13.17 7.24
N LYS A 60 -6.95 14.35 6.79
CA LYS A 60 -7.18 14.61 5.36
C LYS A 60 -5.92 15.17 4.71
N PHE A 61 -5.73 14.89 3.42
CA PHE A 61 -4.75 15.62 2.63
C PHE A 61 -5.11 17.11 2.63
N GLY A 62 -4.12 18.00 2.75
CA GLY A 62 -4.35 19.42 2.52
C GLY A 62 -4.79 19.69 1.07
N LYS A 63 -5.38 20.88 0.81
CA LYS A 63 -5.72 21.32 -0.55
C LYS A 63 -4.51 21.13 -1.46
N PHE A 64 -4.64 20.27 -2.47
CA PHE A 64 -3.55 19.92 -3.34
C PHE A 64 -3.87 20.11 -4.81
N ASP A 65 -2.82 20.44 -5.53
CA ASP A 65 -2.77 20.50 -6.99
C ASP A 65 -3.07 19.10 -7.56
N SER A 66 -4.17 19.02 -8.31
CA SER A 66 -4.79 17.81 -8.88
C SER A 66 -3.93 17.10 -9.95
N THR A 67 -2.73 17.61 -10.20
CA THR A 67 -1.79 17.14 -11.23
C THR A 67 -1.00 15.89 -10.84
N LYS A 68 -1.03 15.45 -9.57
CA LYS A 68 -0.32 14.24 -9.11
C LYS A 68 -1.33 13.13 -8.83
N ALA A 69 -1.13 11.98 -9.48
CA ALA A 69 -1.89 10.75 -9.26
C ALA A 69 -1.71 10.29 -7.80
N PHE A 70 -2.56 10.77 -6.91
CA PHE A 70 -2.46 10.44 -5.49
C PHE A 70 -3.35 9.27 -5.12
N LYS A 71 -2.81 8.45 -4.22
CA LYS A 71 -3.54 7.37 -3.56
C LYS A 71 -4.74 7.97 -2.83
N LEU A 72 -5.87 7.28 -2.93
CA LEU A 72 -7.12 7.62 -2.24
C LEU A 72 -6.92 7.72 -0.72
N ALA A 73 -6.17 6.78 -0.14
CA ALA A 73 -5.73 6.77 1.24
C ALA A 73 -4.27 6.28 1.33
N THR A 74 -3.61 6.55 2.45
CA THR A 74 -2.31 5.98 2.77
C THR A 74 -2.05 6.00 4.28
N THR A 75 -1.35 4.99 4.77
CA THR A 75 -0.95 4.91 6.17
C THR A 75 0.52 5.26 6.35
N ASN A 76 0.77 6.19 7.27
CA ASN A 76 2.11 6.56 7.73
C ASN A 76 2.30 6.06 9.17
N SER A 77 3.46 6.33 9.78
CA SER A 77 3.73 5.88 11.16
C SER A 77 2.83 6.51 12.22
N ASP A 78 2.24 7.68 11.91
CA ASP A 78 1.58 8.53 12.90
C ASP A 78 0.12 8.83 12.57
N ALA A 79 -0.36 8.45 11.37
CA ALA A 79 -1.71 8.74 10.91
C ALA A 79 -2.11 7.86 9.73
N ILE A 80 -3.41 7.67 9.54
CA ILE A 80 -4.01 7.28 8.27
C ILE A 80 -4.46 8.57 7.58
N VAL A 81 -4.00 8.80 6.35
CA VAL A 81 -4.30 10.02 5.59
C VAL A 81 -5.23 9.68 4.43
N ILE A 82 -6.31 10.43 4.27
CA ILE A 82 -7.33 10.22 3.23
C ILE A 82 -7.52 11.45 2.35
N ASN A 83 -7.92 11.22 1.10
CA ASN A 83 -8.45 12.26 0.23
C ASN A 83 -9.97 12.32 0.42
N GLU A 84 -10.41 13.16 1.35
CA GLU A 84 -11.81 13.25 1.77
C GLU A 84 -12.75 13.54 0.60
N GLU A 85 -12.37 14.45 -0.31
CA GLU A 85 -13.16 14.81 -1.49
C GLU A 85 -13.35 13.64 -2.46
N GLU A 86 -12.34 12.77 -2.60
CA GLU A 86 -12.46 11.55 -3.41
C GLU A 86 -13.19 10.44 -2.67
N PHE A 87 -12.99 10.33 -1.35
CA PHE A 87 -13.73 9.41 -0.50
C PHE A 87 -15.24 9.68 -0.57
N ASP A 88 -15.66 10.94 -0.58
CA ASP A 88 -17.07 11.32 -0.66
C ASP A 88 -17.78 10.82 -1.93
N LYS A 89 -17.03 10.59 -3.01
CA LYS A 89 -17.55 10.07 -4.29
C LYS A 89 -17.72 8.54 -4.30
N MET A 90 -17.22 7.85 -3.28
CA MET A 90 -17.24 6.39 -3.21
C MET A 90 -18.52 5.87 -2.54
N PRO A 91 -18.98 4.66 -2.89
CA PRO A 91 -20.00 3.98 -2.11
C PRO A 91 -19.48 3.66 -0.70
N TYR A 92 -20.38 3.66 0.29
CA TYR A 92 -20.04 3.50 1.71
C TYR A 92 -19.15 2.27 1.98
N GLY A 93 -19.49 1.12 1.41
CA GLY A 93 -18.75 -0.12 1.54
C GLY A 93 -17.33 -0.03 1.02
N ALA A 94 -17.10 0.67 -0.09
CA ALA A 94 -15.76 0.92 -0.59
C ALA A 94 -14.95 1.83 0.35
N LYS A 95 -15.55 2.90 0.90
CA LYS A 95 -14.88 3.75 1.91
C LYS A 95 -14.45 2.94 3.13
N ARG A 96 -15.36 2.11 3.64
CA ARG A 96 -15.13 1.24 4.80
C ARG A 96 -14.05 0.21 4.53
N CYS A 97 -14.08 -0.46 3.36
CA CYS A 97 -13.03 -1.40 2.96
C CYS A 97 -11.66 -0.72 2.82
N THR A 98 -11.58 0.50 2.27
CA THR A 98 -10.33 1.27 2.21
C THR A 98 -9.77 1.58 3.59
N LEU A 99 -10.60 2.03 4.53
CA LEU A 99 -10.13 2.30 5.90
C LEU A 99 -9.72 1.02 6.64
N MET A 100 -10.39 -0.11 6.38
CA MET A 100 -9.96 -1.42 6.89
C MET A 100 -8.59 -1.80 6.32
N HIS A 101 -8.37 -1.64 5.01
CA HIS A 101 -7.08 -1.88 4.37
C HIS A 101 -5.96 -1.04 5.02
N GLU A 102 -6.16 0.27 5.15
CA GLU A 102 -5.18 1.17 5.77
C GLU A 102 -4.93 0.83 7.25
N SER A 103 -5.98 0.44 7.97
CA SER A 103 -5.86 -0.01 9.36
C SER A 103 -5.03 -1.28 9.50
N VAL A 104 -4.99 -2.15 8.48
CA VAL A 104 -4.06 -3.29 8.46
C VAL A 104 -2.61 -2.80 8.36
N HIS A 105 -2.32 -1.85 7.47
CA HIS A 105 -0.98 -1.25 7.40
C HIS A 105 -0.56 -0.61 8.73
N ALA A 106 -1.49 0.06 9.41
CA ALA A 106 -1.27 0.63 10.74
C ALA A 106 -0.94 -0.45 11.78
N LYS A 107 -1.79 -1.50 11.85
CA LYS A 107 -1.62 -2.65 12.76
C LYS A 107 -0.24 -3.28 12.67
N TYR A 108 0.29 -3.43 11.46
CA TYR A 108 1.58 -4.09 11.25
C TYR A 108 2.76 -3.14 11.11
N ASN A 109 2.52 -1.83 11.15
CA ASN A 109 3.53 -0.79 11.01
C ASN A 109 4.38 -0.98 9.73
N ASP A 110 3.68 -1.22 8.63
CA ASP A 110 4.27 -1.62 7.35
C ASP A 110 5.23 -0.56 6.78
N SER A 111 4.92 0.72 7.02
CA SER A 111 5.76 1.86 6.63
C SER A 111 7.18 1.77 7.17
N LYS A 112 7.37 1.32 8.42
CA LYS A 112 8.70 1.14 9.02
C LYS A 112 9.37 -0.17 8.57
N LYS A 113 8.60 -1.25 8.42
CA LYS A 113 9.14 -2.58 8.04
C LYS A 113 9.66 -2.65 6.61
N MET A 114 9.06 -1.89 5.69
CA MET A 114 9.51 -1.84 4.29
C MET A 114 10.98 -1.42 4.18
N TRP A 115 11.40 -0.41 4.94
CA TRP A 115 12.79 0.05 4.95
C TRP A 115 13.76 -0.97 5.54
N GLY A 116 13.36 -1.68 6.60
CA GLY A 116 14.17 -2.77 7.16
C GLY A 116 14.44 -3.89 6.16
N SER A 117 13.43 -4.25 5.35
CA SER A 117 13.55 -5.27 4.29
C SER A 117 14.49 -4.84 3.15
N ALA A 118 14.46 -3.56 2.77
CA ALA A 118 15.34 -2.98 1.76
C ALA A 118 16.81 -3.09 2.17
N LEU A 119 17.08 -2.67 3.41
CA LEU A 119 18.42 -2.68 3.97
C LEU A 119 18.98 -4.10 4.05
N LEU A 120 18.17 -5.05 4.51
CA LEU A 120 18.56 -6.46 4.56
C LEU A 120 18.84 -7.02 3.17
N GLY A 121 18.01 -6.73 2.17
CA GLY A 121 18.21 -7.15 0.79
C GLY A 121 19.50 -6.59 0.19
N PHE A 122 19.83 -5.32 0.49
CA PHE A 122 21.08 -4.70 0.05
C PHE A 122 22.30 -5.32 0.73
N VAL A 123 22.23 -5.60 2.03
CA VAL A 123 23.34 -6.23 2.77
C VAL A 123 23.57 -7.65 2.29
N VAL A 124 22.53 -8.49 2.23
CA VAL A 124 22.65 -9.90 1.80
C VAL A 124 23.06 -9.97 0.33
N GLY A 125 22.39 -9.21 -0.54
CA GLY A 125 22.65 -9.20 -1.97
C GLY A 125 24.01 -8.57 -2.31
N GLY A 126 24.33 -7.41 -1.73
CA GLY A 126 25.57 -6.68 -2.02
C GLY A 126 26.80 -7.30 -1.37
N VAL A 127 26.77 -7.51 -0.05
CA VAL A 127 27.93 -8.06 0.69
C VAL A 127 28.13 -9.53 0.40
N GLY A 128 27.04 -10.31 0.32
CA GLY A 128 27.09 -11.73 -0.05
C GLY A 128 27.68 -11.93 -1.45
N SER A 129 27.17 -11.19 -2.45
CA SER A 129 27.70 -11.28 -3.83
C SER A 129 29.13 -10.78 -3.92
N TYR A 130 29.49 -9.70 -3.23
CA TYR A 130 30.88 -9.23 -3.16
C TYR A 130 31.82 -10.30 -2.60
N HIS A 131 31.43 -10.93 -1.48
CA HIS A 131 32.27 -11.95 -0.84
C HIS A 131 32.39 -13.21 -1.70
N PHE A 132 31.29 -13.66 -2.33
CA PHE A 132 31.29 -14.77 -3.27
C PHE A 132 32.19 -14.49 -4.48
N LEU A 133 32.02 -13.35 -5.16
CA LEU A 133 32.81 -12.96 -6.33
C LEU A 133 34.29 -12.76 -5.99
N SER A 134 34.61 -12.29 -4.79
CA SER A 134 36.00 -12.10 -4.35
C SER A 134 36.81 -13.41 -4.25
N LYS A 135 36.15 -14.57 -4.13
CA LYS A 135 36.81 -15.89 -4.16
C LYS A 135 37.26 -16.31 -5.56
N TYR A 136 36.60 -15.81 -6.60
CA TYR A 136 36.88 -16.17 -7.99
C TYR A 136 37.83 -15.18 -8.68
N LYS A 137 39.05 -15.03 -8.13
CA LYS A 137 40.09 -14.06 -8.58
C LYS A 137 40.39 -14.05 -10.09
N LYS A 138 40.07 -15.11 -10.83
CA LYS A 138 40.34 -15.26 -12.27
C LYS A 138 39.25 -14.70 -13.18
N LEU A 139 38.04 -14.49 -12.66
CA LEU A 139 36.97 -13.84 -13.41
C LEU A 139 37.16 -12.33 -13.29
N PHE A 140 37.43 -11.67 -14.42
CA PHE A 140 37.59 -10.22 -14.56
C PHE A 140 36.24 -9.50 -14.38
N PHE A 141 35.42 -9.92 -13.43
CA PHE A 141 34.19 -9.22 -13.09
C PHE A 141 34.58 -8.00 -12.26
N PRO A 142 34.30 -6.78 -12.74
CA PRO A 142 34.61 -5.58 -11.98
C PRO A 142 33.82 -5.63 -10.68
N LYS A 143 34.45 -5.26 -9.56
CA LYS A 143 33.84 -5.25 -8.22
C LYS A 143 32.53 -4.46 -8.15
N THR A 144 32.29 -3.57 -9.12
CA THR A 144 31.05 -2.82 -9.34
C THR A 144 29.85 -3.69 -9.72
N SER A 145 30.05 -4.84 -10.38
CA SER A 145 28.98 -5.77 -10.73
C SER A 145 28.29 -6.38 -9.51
N GLY A 146 29.02 -6.63 -8.42
CA GLY A 146 28.44 -7.10 -7.16
C GLY A 146 27.50 -6.07 -6.51
N PHE A 147 27.79 -4.77 -6.65
CA PHE A 147 26.91 -3.71 -6.18
C PHE A 147 25.63 -3.60 -7.02
N ALA A 148 25.72 -3.74 -8.35
CA ALA A 148 24.55 -3.74 -9.22
C ALA A 148 23.60 -4.92 -8.92
N ILE A 149 24.15 -6.12 -8.71
CA ILE A 149 23.38 -7.30 -8.31
C ILE A 149 22.72 -7.08 -6.95
N GLY A 150 23.46 -6.54 -5.97
CA GLY A 150 22.92 -6.23 -4.64
C GLY A 150 21.78 -5.20 -4.69
N PHE A 151 21.93 -4.14 -5.49
CA PHE A 151 20.89 -3.13 -5.69
C PHE A 151 19.64 -3.73 -6.36
N TYR A 152 19.82 -4.53 -7.41
CA TYR A 152 18.71 -5.20 -8.08
C TYR A 152 17.97 -6.17 -7.15
N ALA A 153 18.69 -6.95 -6.35
CA ALA A 153 18.11 -7.86 -5.37
C ALA A 153 17.35 -7.10 -4.28
N ALA A 154 17.88 -5.99 -3.78
CA ALA A 154 17.20 -5.12 -2.82
C ALA A 154 15.91 -4.53 -3.41
N TYR A 155 15.96 -4.01 -4.64
CA TYR A 155 14.80 -3.48 -5.35
C TYR A 155 13.72 -4.55 -5.56
N LYS A 156 14.10 -5.76 -6.01
CA LYS A 156 13.14 -6.86 -6.19
C LYS A 156 12.54 -7.32 -4.87
N SER A 157 13.34 -7.38 -3.81
CA SER A 157 12.87 -7.73 -2.46
C SER A 157 11.87 -6.69 -1.94
N LEU A 158 12.16 -5.40 -2.16
CA LEU A 158 11.25 -4.30 -1.85
C LEU A 158 9.92 -4.40 -2.59
N VAL A 159 9.95 -4.58 -3.91
CA VAL A 159 8.73 -4.70 -4.74
C VAL A 159 7.92 -5.93 -4.30
N PHE A 160 8.57 -7.07 -4.07
CA PHE A 160 7.92 -8.28 -3.60
C PHE A 160 7.28 -8.07 -2.23
N TYR A 161 8.02 -7.49 -1.28
CA TYR A 161 7.55 -7.25 0.08
C TYR A 161 6.39 -6.23 0.10
N SER A 162 6.48 -5.15 -0.69
CA SER A 162 5.40 -4.19 -0.87
C SER A 162 4.12 -4.88 -1.37
N ARG A 163 4.22 -5.72 -2.41
CA ARG A 163 3.07 -6.48 -2.92
C ARG A 163 2.46 -7.40 -1.87
N PHE A 164 3.30 -8.09 -1.12
CA PHE A 164 2.85 -8.97 -0.05
C PHE A 164 2.07 -8.20 1.02
N MET A 165 2.56 -7.03 1.43
CA MET A 165 1.88 -6.17 2.40
C MET A 165 0.52 -5.69 1.90
N GLU A 166 0.46 -5.21 0.65
CA GLU A 166 -0.79 -4.73 0.03
C GLU A 166 -1.81 -5.88 -0.13
N GLN A 167 -1.38 -7.06 -0.60
CA GLN A 167 -2.27 -8.24 -0.71
C GLN A 167 -2.83 -8.67 0.64
N ARG A 168 -1.99 -8.62 1.68
CA ARG A 168 -2.42 -8.96 3.03
C ARG A 168 -3.36 -7.91 3.58
N ALA A 169 -3.07 -6.62 3.38
CA ALA A 169 -3.94 -5.52 3.78
C ALA A 169 -5.32 -5.63 3.13
N ASP A 170 -5.35 -5.93 1.83
CA ASP A 170 -6.61 -6.23 1.14
C ASP A 170 -7.32 -7.45 1.73
N ARG A 171 -6.66 -8.62 1.84
CA ARG A 171 -7.34 -9.83 2.33
C ARG A 171 -7.87 -9.63 3.74
N GLU A 172 -7.01 -9.23 4.67
CA GLU A 172 -7.37 -9.06 6.08
C GLU A 172 -8.41 -7.95 6.24
N GLY A 173 -8.25 -6.81 5.55
CA GLY A 173 -9.18 -5.68 5.62
C GLY A 173 -10.56 -5.99 5.04
N HIS A 174 -10.64 -6.68 3.90
CA HIS A 174 -11.93 -7.05 3.30
C HIS A 174 -12.66 -8.11 4.13
N TYR A 175 -11.96 -9.11 4.66
CA TYR A 175 -12.57 -10.07 5.60
C TYR A 175 -13.00 -9.42 6.92
N ALA A 176 -12.19 -8.49 7.44
CA ALA A 176 -12.49 -7.74 8.66
C ALA A 176 -13.74 -6.87 8.51
N SER A 177 -14.10 -6.45 7.29
CA SER A 177 -15.36 -5.75 7.06
C SER A 177 -16.59 -6.56 7.51
N ALA A 178 -16.50 -7.90 7.53
CA ALA A 178 -17.58 -8.81 7.90
C ALA A 178 -18.92 -8.52 7.17
N CYS A 179 -18.86 -7.89 5.99
CA CYS A 179 -20.03 -7.47 5.21
C CYS A 179 -19.81 -7.77 3.73
N SER A 180 -20.55 -8.73 3.18
CA SER A 180 -20.42 -9.12 1.76
C SER A 180 -20.78 -7.99 0.81
N LYS A 181 -21.78 -7.17 1.17
CA LYS A 181 -22.15 -5.96 0.40
C LYS A 181 -21.05 -4.91 0.37
N CYS A 182 -20.35 -4.67 1.49
CA CYS A 182 -19.21 -3.75 1.49
C CYS A 182 -18.13 -4.18 0.49
N VAL A 183 -17.79 -5.49 0.49
CA VAL A 183 -16.79 -6.04 -0.44
C VAL A 183 -17.28 -5.98 -1.89
N HIS A 184 -18.58 -6.19 -2.13
CA HIS A 184 -19.16 -6.05 -3.47
C HIS A 184 -19.09 -4.62 -4.00
N GLU A 185 -19.46 -3.63 -3.19
CA GLU A 185 -19.33 -2.21 -3.54
C GLU A 185 -17.88 -1.82 -3.80
N ALA A 186 -16.94 -2.32 -2.99
CA ALA A 186 -15.51 -2.12 -3.22
C ALA A 186 -15.06 -2.70 -4.58
N ALA A 187 -15.50 -3.92 -4.92
CA ALA A 187 -15.19 -4.55 -6.20
C ALA A 187 -15.75 -3.76 -7.39
N GLN A 188 -17.01 -3.33 -7.32
CA GLN A 188 -17.65 -2.51 -8.35
C GLN A 188 -16.95 -1.15 -8.52
N HIS A 189 -16.64 -0.48 -7.40
CA HIS A 189 -15.92 0.78 -7.43
C HIS A 189 -14.55 0.62 -8.12
N CYS A 190 -13.84 -0.45 -7.81
CA CYS A 190 -12.55 -0.72 -8.41
C CYS A 190 -12.63 -1.09 -9.90
N GLN A 191 -13.67 -1.81 -10.30
CA GLN A 191 -13.96 -2.07 -11.71
C GLN A 191 -14.21 -0.76 -12.46
N LYS A 192 -15.04 0.12 -11.91
CA LYS A 192 -15.35 1.43 -12.48
C LYS A 192 -14.08 2.28 -12.63
N GLN A 193 -13.26 2.41 -11.58
CA GLN A 193 -12.00 3.15 -11.67
C GLN A 193 -11.05 2.57 -12.72
N THR A 194 -11.00 1.25 -12.85
CA THR A 194 -10.16 0.59 -13.87
C THR A 194 -10.66 0.93 -15.27
N PHE A 195 -11.96 0.91 -15.49
CA PHE A 195 -12.60 1.31 -16.74
C PHE A 195 -12.35 2.80 -17.05
N ASP A 196 -12.62 3.69 -16.10
CA ASP A 196 -12.45 5.14 -16.29
C ASP A 196 -10.99 5.48 -16.64
N ASN A 197 -10.03 4.82 -15.98
CA ASN A 197 -8.61 4.96 -16.30
C ASN A 197 -8.24 4.37 -17.67
N ALA A 198 -8.86 3.26 -18.08
CA ALA A 198 -8.67 2.66 -19.39
C ALA A 198 -9.10 3.63 -20.50
N VAL A 199 -10.33 4.15 -20.39
CA VAL A 199 -10.88 5.13 -21.33
C VAL A 199 -10.02 6.38 -21.39
N LYS A 200 -9.59 6.90 -20.24
CA LYS A 200 -8.75 8.11 -20.16
C LYS A 200 -7.38 7.93 -20.82
N LEU A 201 -6.74 6.78 -20.66
CA LEU A 201 -5.37 6.54 -21.13
C LEU A 201 -5.29 6.04 -22.58
N TYR A 202 -6.29 5.28 -23.03
CA TYR A 202 -6.23 4.55 -24.30
C TYR A 202 -7.37 4.90 -25.27
N GLY A 203 -8.40 5.64 -24.81
CA GLY A 203 -9.63 5.88 -25.56
C GLY A 203 -10.59 4.68 -25.53
N GLU A 204 -11.83 4.90 -25.98
CA GLU A 204 -12.86 3.85 -26.01
C GLU A 204 -12.58 2.76 -27.06
N GLU A 205 -11.92 3.10 -28.17
CA GLU A 205 -11.64 2.17 -29.27
C GLU A 205 -10.69 1.02 -28.89
N ARG A 206 -9.86 1.20 -27.85
CA ARG A 206 -8.88 0.21 -27.37
C ARG A 206 -9.20 -0.29 -25.96
N LEU A 207 -10.47 -0.19 -25.55
CA LEU A 207 -10.89 -0.46 -24.19
C LEU A 207 -10.55 -1.88 -23.71
N GLU A 208 -10.78 -2.91 -24.53
CA GLU A 208 -10.49 -4.31 -24.13
C GLU A 208 -9.00 -4.54 -23.86
N GLU A 209 -8.13 -4.02 -24.72
CA GLU A 209 -6.67 -4.08 -24.55
C GLU A 209 -6.24 -3.31 -23.28
N ALA A 210 -6.80 -2.11 -23.09
CA ALA A 210 -6.52 -1.28 -21.93
C ALA A 210 -6.94 -1.94 -20.61
N LEU A 211 -8.13 -2.56 -20.57
CA LEU A 211 -8.60 -3.30 -19.40
C LEU A 211 -7.69 -4.49 -19.08
N ALA A 212 -7.23 -5.24 -20.09
CA ALA A 212 -6.29 -6.34 -19.89
C ALA A 212 -4.94 -5.87 -19.32
N VAL A 213 -4.42 -4.73 -19.81
CA VAL A 213 -3.18 -4.13 -19.31
C VAL A 213 -3.36 -3.64 -17.87
N LEU A 214 -4.47 -2.98 -17.55
CA LEU A 214 -4.70 -2.44 -16.21
C LEU A 214 -4.95 -3.54 -15.18
N GLU A 215 -5.71 -4.58 -15.52
CA GLU A 215 -5.90 -5.74 -14.62
C GLU A 215 -4.56 -6.45 -14.34
N LYS A 216 -3.70 -6.58 -15.36
CA LYS A 216 -2.33 -7.08 -15.18
C LYS A 216 -1.50 -6.15 -14.29
N ASN A 217 -1.60 -4.83 -14.49
CA ASN A 217 -0.86 -3.85 -13.69
C ASN A 217 -1.32 -3.83 -12.22
N ARG A 218 -2.61 -4.08 -11.97
CA ARG A 218 -3.17 -4.20 -10.62
C ARG A 218 -2.59 -5.41 -9.87
N GLN A 219 -2.47 -6.56 -10.54
CA GLN A 219 -1.80 -7.72 -9.96
C GLN A 219 -0.31 -7.44 -9.70
N VAL A 220 0.32 -6.63 -10.56
CA VAL A 220 1.69 -6.16 -10.42
C VAL A 220 1.85 -5.15 -9.26
N SER A 221 0.82 -4.40 -8.87
CA SER A 221 0.87 -3.52 -7.69
C SER A 221 0.56 -4.22 -6.37
N GLY A 222 0.03 -5.45 -6.42
CA GLY A 222 -0.24 -6.25 -5.23
C GLY A 222 -1.63 -6.06 -4.64
N TYR A 223 -2.54 -5.37 -5.32
CA TYR A 223 -3.95 -5.36 -4.93
C TYR A 223 -4.66 -6.64 -5.38
N LEU A 224 -5.72 -7.03 -4.68
CA LEU A 224 -6.57 -8.16 -5.09
C LEU A 224 -7.28 -7.86 -6.40
N SER A 225 -7.39 -8.87 -7.25
CA SER A 225 -8.21 -8.82 -8.47
C SER A 225 -9.70 -8.73 -8.15
N ILE A 226 -10.51 -8.27 -9.11
CA ILE A 226 -11.98 -8.23 -8.98
C ILE A 226 -12.55 -9.63 -8.69
N LYS A 227 -11.95 -10.66 -9.29
CA LYS A 227 -12.32 -12.07 -9.05
C LYS A 227 -12.05 -12.50 -7.61
N GLU A 228 -10.93 -12.09 -7.02
CA GLU A 228 -10.61 -12.38 -5.62
C GLU A 228 -11.53 -11.62 -4.65
N LEU A 229 -11.85 -10.36 -4.92
CA LEU A 229 -12.84 -9.61 -4.12
C LEU A 229 -14.22 -10.27 -4.17
N SER A 230 -14.65 -10.69 -5.36
CA SER A 230 -15.91 -11.43 -5.54
C SER A 230 -15.92 -12.75 -4.76
N LYS A 231 -14.77 -13.44 -4.69
CA LYS A 231 -14.62 -14.64 -3.88
C LYS A 231 -14.77 -14.32 -2.38
N ILE A 232 -14.11 -13.27 -1.87
CA ILE A 232 -14.23 -12.85 -0.47
C ILE A 232 -15.70 -12.50 -0.14
N ALA A 233 -16.39 -11.76 -1.03
CA ALA A 233 -17.80 -11.44 -0.84
C ALA A 233 -18.66 -12.70 -0.73
N LYS A 234 -18.40 -13.71 -1.58
CA LYS A 234 -19.07 -15.02 -1.50
C LYS A 234 -18.74 -15.78 -0.21
N ASP A 235 -17.48 -15.77 0.21
CA ASP A 235 -17.02 -16.44 1.43
C ASP A 235 -17.65 -15.81 2.70
N LEU A 236 -18.02 -14.53 2.65
CA LEU A 236 -18.76 -13.83 3.72
C LEU A 236 -20.27 -14.17 3.77
N GLY A 237 -20.84 -14.73 2.69
CA GLY A 237 -22.26 -15.11 2.59
C GLY A 237 -23.21 -13.91 2.70
N ASP A 238 -24.30 -14.09 3.45
CA ASP A 238 -25.35 -13.06 3.61
C ASP A 238 -25.07 -12.06 4.75
N LYS A 239 -23.85 -12.07 5.32
CA LYS A 239 -23.48 -11.13 6.38
C LYS A 239 -23.46 -9.70 5.86
N VAL A 240 -24.18 -8.82 6.54
CA VAL A 240 -24.25 -7.39 6.24
C VAL A 240 -24.01 -6.56 7.51
N CYS A 241 -23.41 -5.39 7.37
CA CYS A 241 -23.22 -4.46 8.49
C CYS A 241 -24.50 -3.66 8.78
N ASP A 242 -24.52 -2.94 9.90
CA ASP A 242 -25.67 -2.15 10.34
C ASP A 242 -26.09 -1.06 9.34
N TYR A 243 -25.14 -0.50 8.58
CA TYR A 243 -25.45 0.44 7.51
C TYR A 243 -26.31 -0.23 6.43
N HIS A 244 -25.84 -1.34 5.89
CA HIS A 244 -26.53 -2.07 4.82
C HIS A 244 -27.82 -2.77 5.28
N THR A 245 -27.93 -3.07 6.57
CA THR A 245 -29.17 -3.58 7.18
C THR A 245 -30.25 -2.49 7.18
N ARG A 246 -29.91 -1.27 7.61
CA ARG A 246 -30.84 -0.13 7.62
C ARG A 246 -31.28 0.29 6.22
N GLU A 247 -30.38 0.21 5.25
CA GLU A 247 -30.70 0.51 3.85
C GLU A 247 -31.74 -0.46 3.26
N GLN A 248 -31.77 -1.72 3.70
CA GLN A 248 -32.75 -2.71 3.26
C GLN A 248 -34.13 -2.50 3.88
N GLY A 249 -34.20 -2.08 5.16
CA GLY A 249 -35.47 -1.83 5.84
C GLY A 249 -36.20 -0.57 5.40
N ASN A 250 -35.53 0.31 4.64
CA ASN A 250 -36.09 1.53 4.08
C ASN A 250 -36.57 1.38 2.62
N ARG A 251 -36.63 0.15 2.10
CA ARG A 251 -37.16 -0.20 0.76
C ARG A 251 -38.43 -1.02 0.90
#